data_AF-A0A7X9EJG6-F1
#
_entry.id   AF-A0A7X9EJG6-F1
#
_cell.length_a   1.000
_cell.length_b   1.000
_cell.length_c   1.000
_cell.angle_alpha   90.00
_cell.angle_beta   90.00
_cell.angle_gamma   90.00
#
_symmetry.space_group_name_H-M   'P 1'
#
loop_
_entity.id
_entity.type
_entity.pdbx_description
1 polymer ?
#
loop_
_entity_poly.entity_id
_entity_poly.type
_entity_poly.pdbx_seq_one_letter_code
_entity_poly.pdbx_strand_id
1 'polypeptide(L)'
;MESNDFTSVIPTAITVSYPRIFTDIPYATEIWTYLKKKTLVKPYIPNDVLSVELEARYKLIDKLLEDTGIHQVLELASGYSQRGLIFAKEYSYKYIELDLNKVVNLKKEIINNISAMPDSLKIVSGDATSKYD
;
A
#
# COMPACT_ATOMS: atom_id res chain seq x y z
N MET A 1 26.88 -5.66 -12.90
CA MET A 1 26.30 -4.78 -11.87
C MET A 1 25.47 -5.66 -10.97
N GLU A 2 25.75 -5.70 -9.67
CA GLU A 2 24.97 -6.51 -8.73
C GLU A 2 23.54 -5.97 -8.66
N SER A 3 22.56 -6.82 -8.94
CA SER A 3 21.16 -6.53 -8.64
C SER A 3 21.04 -6.45 -7.12
N ASN A 4 20.91 -5.24 -6.57
CA ASN A 4 20.67 -5.07 -5.15
C ASN A 4 19.34 -5.75 -4.81
N ASP A 5 19.39 -6.77 -3.94
CA ASP A 5 18.20 -7.46 -3.46
C ASP A 5 17.48 -6.57 -2.43
N PHE A 6 16.49 -5.81 -2.89
CA PHE A 6 15.66 -4.96 -2.04
C PHE A 6 14.51 -5.70 -1.37
N THR A 7 14.49 -7.04 -1.35
CA THR A 7 13.45 -7.80 -0.62
C THR A 7 13.43 -7.52 0.89
N SER A 8 14.49 -6.89 1.43
CA SER A 8 14.57 -6.43 2.82
C SER A 8 13.50 -5.39 3.21
N VAL A 9 12.85 -4.70 2.24
CA VAL A 9 11.73 -3.78 2.55
C VAL A 9 10.38 -4.48 2.72
N ILE A 10 10.25 -5.73 2.27
CA ILE A 10 9.00 -6.50 2.34
C ILE A 10 8.57 -6.75 3.80
N PRO A 11 9.46 -7.16 4.73
CA PRO A 11 9.14 -7.25 6.14
C PRO A 11 8.59 -5.94 6.73
N THR A 12 9.14 -4.79 6.32
CA THR A 12 8.68 -3.48 6.79
C THR A 12 7.28 -3.18 6.28
N ALA A 13 6.99 -3.42 4.99
CA ALA A 13 5.66 -3.24 4.41
C ALA A 13 4.57 -4.07 5.14
N ILE A 14 4.91 -5.30 5.54
CA ILE A 14 4.02 -6.16 6.32
C ILE A 14 3.87 -5.61 7.75
N THR A 15 4.98 -5.25 8.40
CA THR A 15 4.98 -4.74 9.78
C THR A 15 4.14 -3.47 9.92
N VAL A 16 4.27 -2.51 8.99
CA VAL A 16 3.49 -1.25 9.03
C VAL A 16 1.99 -1.44 8.73
N SER A 17 1.58 -2.61 8.25
CA SER A 17 0.17 -2.91 8.02
C SER A 17 -0.57 -3.23 9.32
N TYR A 18 0.14 -3.74 10.35
CA TYR A 18 -0.47 -4.06 11.64
C TYR A 18 -0.94 -2.81 12.41
N PRO A 19 -0.13 -1.76 12.63
CA PRO A 19 -0.59 -0.59 13.36
C PRO A 19 -1.79 0.13 12.73
N ARG A 20 -2.00 -0.01 11.41
CA ARG A 20 -3.14 0.59 10.70
C ARG A 20 -4.49 0.00 11.13
N ILE A 21 -4.52 -1.18 11.75
CA ILE A 21 -5.80 -1.74 12.25
C ILE A 21 -6.34 -0.96 13.45
N PHE A 22 -5.51 -0.12 14.08
CA PHE A 22 -5.88 0.74 15.21
C PHE A 22 -6.28 2.15 14.77
N THR A 23 -6.48 2.37 13.47
CA THR A 23 -6.86 3.65 12.88
C THR A 23 -8.21 3.50 12.16
N ASP A 24 -8.78 4.60 11.68
CA ASP A 24 -10.01 4.59 10.87
C ASP A 24 -9.76 4.39 9.36
N ILE A 25 -8.55 3.96 9.00
CA ILE A 25 -8.16 3.75 7.61
C ILE A 25 -9.00 2.61 7.01
N PRO A 26 -9.73 2.83 5.90
CA PRO A 26 -10.58 1.79 5.32
C PRO A 26 -9.76 0.55 4.93
N TYR A 27 -10.38 -0.63 4.98
CA TYR A 27 -9.78 -1.92 4.64
C TYR A 27 -8.54 -2.36 5.44
N ALA A 28 -8.07 -1.57 6.42
CA ALA A 28 -6.83 -1.87 7.15
C ALA A 28 -6.90 -3.23 7.88
N THR A 29 -8.04 -3.53 8.50
CA THR A 29 -8.27 -4.79 9.23
C THR A 29 -8.31 -6.00 8.29
N GLU A 30 -8.95 -5.87 7.14
CA GLU A 30 -9.09 -6.91 6.13
C GLU A 30 -7.74 -7.24 5.49
N ILE A 31 -6.97 -6.21 5.14
CA ILE A 31 -5.61 -6.35 4.60
C ILE A 31 -4.72 -7.06 5.62
N TRP A 32 -4.72 -6.62 6.88
CA TRP A 32 -3.92 -7.27 7.92
C TRP A 32 -4.34 -8.72 8.14
N THR A 33 -5.65 -9.00 8.16
CA THR A 33 -6.18 -10.36 8.32
C THR A 33 -5.69 -11.30 7.22
N TYR A 34 -5.61 -10.82 5.97
CA TYR A 34 -5.07 -11.60 4.86
C TYR A 34 -3.56 -11.80 4.99
N LEU A 35 -2.81 -10.72 5.27
CA LEU A 35 -1.36 -10.76 5.45
C LEU A 35 -0.93 -11.71 6.56
N LYS A 36 -1.64 -11.70 7.69
CA LYS A 36 -1.39 -12.60 8.84
C LYS A 36 -1.53 -14.08 8.49
N LYS A 37 -2.42 -14.42 7.55
CA LYS A 37 -2.61 -15.82 7.09
C LYS A 37 -1.49 -16.27 6.14
N LYS A 38 -0.92 -15.33 5.37
CA LYS A 38 0.04 -15.61 4.30
C LYS A 38 1.50 -15.41 4.72
N THR A 39 1.74 -14.74 5.84
CA THR A 39 3.08 -14.35 6.27
C THR A 39 3.32 -14.83 7.70
N LEU A 40 4.57 -15.18 8.01
CA LEU A 40 4.99 -15.57 9.36
C LEU A 40 5.43 -14.36 10.22
N VAL A 41 5.18 -13.14 9.73
CA VAL A 41 5.61 -11.92 10.41
C VAL A 41 4.82 -11.78 11.71
N LYS A 42 5.52 -11.90 12.83
CA LYS A 42 4.95 -11.58 14.15
C LYS A 42 4.92 -10.05 14.26
N PRO A 43 3.75 -9.43 14.46
CA PRO A 43 3.70 -8.00 14.68
C PRO A 43 4.54 -7.66 15.92
N TYR A 44 5.51 -6.77 15.76
CA TYR A 44 6.20 -6.17 16.89
C TYR A 44 5.31 -5.04 17.43
N ILE A 45 4.83 -5.25 18.67
CA ILE A 45 4.18 -4.36 19.66
C ILE A 45 3.44 -3.11 19.12
N PRO A 46 2.16 -2.87 19.55
CA PRO A 46 1.46 -1.63 19.25
C PRO A 46 2.22 -0.47 19.88
N ASN A 47 2.83 0.36 19.04
CA ASN A 47 3.18 1.70 19.48
C ASN A 47 1.99 2.58 19.09
N ASP A 48 1.17 2.96 20.06
CA ASP A 48 0.04 3.88 19.86
C ASP A 48 0.49 5.16 19.15
N VAL A 49 1.77 5.55 19.31
CA VAL A 49 2.37 6.67 18.58
C VAL A 49 2.51 6.37 17.09
N LEU A 50 2.88 5.13 16.71
CA LEU A 50 3.08 4.74 15.32
C LEU A 50 1.75 4.62 14.57
N SER A 51 0.68 4.12 15.19
CA SER A 51 -0.64 4.11 14.54
C SER A 51 -1.14 5.53 14.26
N VAL A 52 -1.01 6.43 15.23
CA VAL A 52 -1.35 7.86 15.07
C VAL A 52 -0.50 8.53 13.99
N GLU A 53 0.81 8.30 13.96
CA GLU A 53 1.70 8.85 12.93
C GLU A 53 1.32 8.33 11.54
N LEU A 54 1.06 7.03 11.41
CA LEU A 54 0.66 6.42 10.14
C LEU A 54 -0.70 6.93 9.66
N GLU A 55 -1.65 7.13 10.57
CA GLU A 55 -2.96 7.73 10.27
C GLU A 55 -2.83 9.18 9.80
N ALA A 56 -2.07 9.99 10.55
CA ALA A 56 -1.82 11.38 10.18
C ALA A 56 -1.14 11.48 8.81
N ARG A 57 -0.12 10.65 8.55
CA ARG A 57 0.55 10.58 7.25
C ARG A 57 -0.41 10.14 6.14
N TYR A 58 -1.28 9.17 6.43
CA TYR A 58 -2.28 8.70 5.46
C TYR A 58 -3.25 9.81 5.08
N LYS A 59 -3.87 10.46 6.08
CA LYS A 59 -4.85 11.55 5.90
C LYS A 59 -4.25 12.81 5.28
N LEU A 60 -2.99 13.11 5.59
CA LEU A 60 -2.28 14.24 4.97
C LEU A 60 -2.15 14.06 3.46
N ILE A 61 -1.79 12.86 2.99
CA ILE A 61 -1.67 12.60 1.55
C ILE A 61 -3.05 12.68 0.88
N ASP A 62 -4.09 12.12 1.51
CA ASP A 62 -5.46 12.19 0.98
C ASP A 62 -5.92 13.64 0.83
N LYS A 63 -5.70 14.47 1.87
CA LYS A 63 -5.95 15.91 1.85
C LYS A 63 -5.21 16.61 0.70
N LEU A 64 -3.94 16.28 0.47
CA LEU A 64 -3.14 16.86 -0.62
C LEU A 64 -3.67 16.48 -2.00
N LEU A 65 -4.12 15.23 -2.18
CA LEU A 65 -4.72 14.79 -3.45
C LEU A 65 -6.02 15.54 -3.73
N GLU A 66 -6.88 15.68 -2.72
CA GLU A 66 -8.13 16.44 -2.82
C GLU A 66 -7.87 17.92 -3.14
N ASP A 67 -6.96 18.58 -2.41
CA ASP A 67 -6.70 20.02 -2.54
C ASP A 67 -6.04 20.39 -3.88
N THR A 68 -5.25 19.47 -4.46
CA THR A 68 -4.57 19.73 -5.75
C THR A 68 -5.46 19.51 -6.96
N GLY A 69 -6.59 18.78 -6.81
CA GLY A 69 -7.45 18.41 -7.93
C GLY A 69 -6.77 17.48 -8.95
N ILE A 70 -5.67 16.81 -8.58
CA ILE A 70 -4.96 15.89 -9.46
C ILE A 70 -5.70 14.56 -9.51
N HIS A 71 -6.10 14.13 -10.72
CA HIS A 71 -6.84 12.87 -10.92
C HIS A 71 -5.98 11.73 -11.50
N GLN A 72 -4.68 11.95 -11.71
CA GLN A 72 -3.74 10.92 -12.13
C GLN A 72 -2.58 10.85 -11.13
N VAL A 73 -2.42 9.69 -10.48
CA VAL A 73 -1.46 9.52 -9.40
C VAL A 73 -0.57 8.32 -9.69
N LEU A 74 0.74 8.49 -9.47
CA LEU A 74 1.73 7.42 -9.42
C LEU A 74 2.23 7.29 -7.97
N GLU A 75 1.92 6.19 -7.29
CA GLU A 75 2.42 5.88 -5.95
C GLU A 75 3.60 4.90 -6.05
N LEU A 76 4.79 5.37 -5.66
CA LEU A 76 6.02 4.58 -5.65
C LEU A 76 6.16 3.84 -4.31
N ALA A 77 6.66 2.60 -4.34
CA ALA A 77 6.80 1.75 -3.17
C ALA A 77 5.49 1.69 -2.35
N SER A 78 4.38 1.46 -3.07
CA SER A 78 3.01 1.57 -2.53
C SER A 78 2.72 0.62 -1.36
N GLY A 79 3.52 -0.44 -1.17
CA GLY A 79 3.32 -1.46 -0.16
C GLY A 79 1.89 -1.99 -0.18
N TYR A 80 1.33 -2.21 1.00
CA TYR A 80 -0.07 -2.59 1.18
C TYR A 80 -0.96 -1.39 1.52
N SER A 81 -0.62 -0.18 1.04
CA SER A 81 -1.54 0.97 1.03
C SER A 81 -2.78 0.66 0.20
N GLN A 82 -3.96 1.04 0.68
CA GLN A 82 -5.23 0.87 -0.02
C GLN A 82 -5.74 2.17 -0.67
N ARG A 83 -4.93 3.23 -0.63
CA ARG A 83 -5.28 4.54 -1.19
C ARG A 83 -5.66 4.43 -2.67
N GLY A 84 -4.86 3.72 -3.47
CA GLY A 84 -5.15 3.54 -4.88
C GLY A 84 -6.50 2.87 -5.14
N LEU A 85 -6.88 1.89 -4.32
CA LEU A 85 -8.20 1.24 -4.40
C LEU A 85 -9.33 2.21 -4.08
N ILE A 86 -9.21 2.99 -2.99
CA ILE A 86 -10.23 3.95 -2.57
C ILE A 86 -10.39 5.05 -3.63
N PHE A 87 -9.28 5.70 -4.02
CA PHE A 87 -9.33 6.81 -4.96
C PHE A 87 -9.77 6.42 -6.37
N ALA A 88 -9.36 5.25 -6.85
CA ALA A 88 -9.84 4.75 -8.12
C ALA A 88 -11.32 4.39 -8.10
N LYS A 89 -11.83 3.86 -6.98
CA LYS A 89 -13.22 3.37 -6.84
C LYS A 89 -14.22 4.47 -6.52
N GLU A 90 -13.91 5.33 -5.55
CA GLU A 90 -14.86 6.33 -5.02
C GLU A 90 -14.79 7.65 -5.77
N TYR A 91 -13.60 8.03 -6.22
CA TYR A 91 -13.36 9.34 -6.85
C TYR A 91 -13.02 9.24 -8.34
N SER A 92 -13.01 8.04 -8.92
CA SER A 92 -12.69 7.78 -10.34
C SER A 92 -11.28 8.24 -10.77
N TYR A 93 -10.31 8.23 -9.86
CA TYR A 93 -8.92 8.61 -10.17
C TYR A 93 -8.25 7.53 -11.04
N LYS A 94 -7.35 7.95 -11.94
CA LYS A 94 -6.41 7.06 -12.62
C LYS A 94 -5.21 6.84 -11.71
N TYR A 95 -5.17 5.71 -11.03
CA TYR A 95 -4.17 5.44 -10.01
C TYR A 95 -3.22 4.34 -10.46
N ILE A 96 -1.92 4.61 -10.42
CA ILE A 96 -0.86 3.65 -10.74
C ILE A 96 -0.04 3.42 -9.48
N GLU A 97 0.10 2.17 -9.09
CA GLU A 97 0.93 1.76 -7.95
C GLU A 97 2.12 0.97 -8.47
N LEU A 98 3.33 1.37 -8.07
CA LEU A 98 4.57 0.68 -8.38
C LEU A 98 5.14 0.04 -7.12
N ASP A 99 5.49 -1.24 -7.20
CA ASP A 99 6.24 -1.93 -6.14
C ASP A 99 6.97 -3.16 -6.67
N LEU A 100 7.78 -3.80 -5.82
CA LEU A 100 8.45 -5.05 -6.15
C LEU A 100 7.45 -6.15 -6.47
N ASN A 101 7.83 -7.06 -7.37
CA ASN A 101 6.93 -8.11 -7.90
C ASN A 101 6.23 -8.94 -6.79
N LYS A 102 6.95 -9.30 -5.72
CA LYS A 102 6.39 -10.03 -4.58
C LYS A 102 5.29 -9.24 -3.85
N VAL A 103 5.48 -7.92 -3.68
CA VAL A 103 4.49 -7.04 -3.03
C VAL A 103 3.27 -6.90 -3.93
N VAL A 104 3.47 -6.64 -5.22
CA VAL A 104 2.39 -6.49 -6.21
C VAL A 104 1.51 -7.73 -6.30
N ASN A 105 2.11 -8.92 -6.38
CA ASN A 105 1.34 -10.17 -6.48
C ASN A 105 0.47 -10.38 -5.23
N LEU A 106 1.06 -10.22 -4.03
CA LEU A 106 0.32 -10.37 -2.79
C LEU A 106 -0.76 -9.28 -2.63
N LYS A 107 -0.49 -8.04 -3.04
CA LYS A 107 -1.46 -6.94 -3.00
C LYS A 107 -2.65 -7.20 -3.92
N LYS A 108 -2.42 -7.70 -5.14
CA LYS A 108 -3.49 -8.09 -6.06
C LYS A 108 -4.35 -9.22 -5.49
N GLU A 109 -3.72 -10.23 -4.87
CA GLU A 109 -4.45 -11.28 -4.14
C GLU A 109 -5.32 -10.68 -3.04
N ILE A 110 -4.77 -9.79 -2.20
CA ILE A 110 -5.51 -9.14 -1.11
C ILE A 110 -6.69 -8.36 -1.66
N ILE A 111 -6.47 -7.47 -2.64
CA ILE A 111 -7.53 -6.62 -3.21
C ILE A 111 -8.65 -7.48 -3.76
N ASN A 112 -8.33 -8.51 -4.57
CA ASN A 112 -9.33 -9.42 -5.13
C ASN A 112 -10.13 -10.20 -4.07
N ASN A 113 -9.61 -10.31 -2.83
CA ASN A 113 -10.34 -10.94 -1.71
C ASN A 113 -11.25 -9.96 -0.96
N ILE A 114 -11.01 -8.64 -1.05
CA ILE A 114 -11.74 -7.63 -0.26
C ILE A 114 -12.66 -6.73 -1.11
N SER A 115 -12.37 -6.57 -2.40
CA SER A 115 -13.15 -5.74 -3.32
C SER A 115 -12.88 -6.13 -4.78
N ALA A 116 -13.80 -5.80 -5.68
CA ALA A 116 -13.47 -5.74 -7.11
C ALA A 116 -12.42 -4.64 -7.35
N MET A 117 -11.45 -4.92 -8.22
CA MET A 117 -10.41 -3.97 -8.63
C MET A 117 -10.96 -3.05 -9.72
N PRO A 118 -10.99 -1.72 -9.52
CA PRO A 118 -11.42 -0.77 -10.56
C PRO A 118 -10.51 -0.79 -11.78
N ASP A 119 -11.06 -0.60 -12.98
CA ASP A 119 -10.26 -0.53 -14.22
C ASP A 119 -9.25 0.61 -14.22
N SER A 120 -9.55 1.68 -13.48
CA SER A 120 -8.74 2.88 -13.29
C SER A 120 -7.58 2.70 -12.30
N LEU A 121 -7.52 1.57 -11.58
CA LEU A 121 -6.39 1.18 -10.73
C LEU A 121 -5.47 0.22 -11.49
N LYS A 122 -4.18 0.58 -11.63
CA LYS A 122 -3.13 -0.27 -12.17
C LYS A 122 -2.06 -0.53 -11.12
N ILE A 123 -1.84 -1.80 -10.79
CA ILE A 123 -0.77 -2.22 -9.87
C ILE A 123 0.31 -2.91 -10.70
N VAL A 124 1.46 -2.26 -10.82
CA VAL A 124 2.56 -2.63 -11.71
C VAL A 124 3.81 -3.00 -10.93
N SER A 125 4.51 -4.03 -11.38
CA SER A 125 5.77 -4.45 -10.77
C SER A 125 6.95 -3.68 -11.35
N GLY A 126 7.83 -3.17 -10.49
CA GLY A 126 9.10 -2.59 -10.89
C GLY A 126 9.93 -2.17 -9.69
N ASP A 127 11.20 -1.88 -9.93
CA ASP A 127 12.12 -1.34 -8.94
C ASP A 127 12.29 0.16 -9.20
N ALA A 128 11.80 0.99 -8.28
CA ALA A 128 11.88 2.45 -8.37
C ALA A 128 13.33 2.98 -8.30
N THR A 129 14.28 2.15 -7.90
CA THR A 129 15.71 2.47 -7.85
C THR A 129 16.49 1.96 -9.05
N SER A 130 15.85 1.18 -9.94
CA SER A 130 16.48 0.69 -11.16
C SER A 130 16.98 1.88 -11.96
N LYS A 131 18.30 1.91 -12.21
CA LYS A 131 18.84 2.82 -13.21
C LYS A 131 18.36 2.30 -14.57
N TYR A 132 17.84 3.18 -15.39
CA TYR A 132 17.66 2.89 -16.80
C TYR A 132 19.05 2.69 -17.39
N ASP A 133 19.31 1.50 -17.94
CA ASP A 133 20.41 1.30 -18.90
C ASP A 133 19.98 1.82 -20.28
#